data_AF-A0A2H0DB33-F1
#
_entry.id   AF-A0A2H0DB33-F1
#
_cell.length_a   1.000
_cell.length_b   1.000
_cell.length_c   1.000
_cell.angle_alpha   90.00
_cell.angle_beta   90.00
_cell.angle_gamma   90.00
#
_symmetry.space_group_name_H-M   'P 1'
#
loop_
_entity.id
_entity.type
_entity.pdbx_description
1 polymer ?
#
loop_
_entity_poly.entity_id
_entity_poly.type
_entity_poly.pdbx_seq_one_letter_code
_entity_poly.pdbx_strand_id
1 'polypeptide(L)'
;MKPGKTDQIFLMTLGGMLVSILIGFIFFSTSIFSPTQSNFQFVAYGFMGALFFSLLEYKSLKEQVWGIILILFLNLIMFTGRSLSITYLIRDVFFIGSLILSVKLYYQFIKKNPQIKFYLRSFALALIYGLINTACGIIVYMVNAKAGFPPMEFIYIMARYGILIGLGIGLGTDFYFQNKKQLTGWLGIKTA
;
A
#
# COMPACT_ATOMS: atom_id res chain seq x y z
N MET A 1 -12.83 8.95 24.91
CA MET A 1 -13.01 9.68 23.62
C MET A 1 -12.90 8.67 22.50
N LYS A 2 -13.87 8.60 21.57
CA LYS A 2 -13.69 7.78 20.36
C LYS A 2 -12.61 8.45 19.50
N PRO A 3 -11.56 7.73 19.07
CA PRO A 3 -10.55 8.30 18.19
C PRO A 3 -11.24 8.87 16.94
N GLY A 4 -10.75 10.02 16.46
CA GLY A 4 -11.19 10.57 15.20
C GLY A 4 -10.89 9.60 14.06
N LYS A 5 -11.63 9.68 12.94
CA LYS A 5 -11.41 8.79 11.78
C LYS A 5 -9.98 8.89 11.24
N THR A 6 -9.37 10.08 11.31
CA THR A 6 -7.95 10.31 11.00
C THR A 6 -7.01 9.51 11.89
N ASP A 7 -7.31 9.39 13.18
CA ASP A 7 -6.47 8.67 14.14
C ASP A 7 -6.48 7.17 13.82
N GLN A 8 -7.60 6.64 13.33
CA GLN A 8 -7.72 5.23 12.92
C GLN A 8 -6.84 4.91 11.71
N ILE A 9 -6.78 5.81 10.73
CA ILE A 9 -5.90 5.67 9.55
C ILE A 9 -4.44 5.69 9.98
N PHE A 10 -4.09 6.63 10.85
CA PHE A 10 -2.75 6.72 11.40
C PHE A 10 -2.38 5.42 12.12
N LEU A 11 -3.26 4.91 12.99
CA LEU A 11 -3.03 3.68 13.74
C LEU A 11 -2.95 2.44 12.83
N MET A 12 -3.80 2.31 11.80
CA MET A 12 -3.75 1.21 10.84
C MET A 12 -2.46 1.23 10.02
N THR A 13 -2.09 2.42 9.54
CA THR A 13 -0.91 2.61 8.71
C THR A 13 0.37 2.39 9.52
N LEU A 14 0.46 2.95 10.72
CA LEU A 14 1.57 2.75 11.66
C LEU A 14 1.63 1.30 12.14
N GLY A 15 0.50 0.70 12.48
CA GLY A 15 0.42 -0.71 12.88
C GLY A 15 0.92 -1.63 11.78
N GLY A 16 0.46 -1.43 10.53
CA GLY A 16 0.93 -2.17 9.38
C GLY A 16 2.42 -1.96 9.10
N MET A 17 2.93 -0.74 9.29
CA MET A 17 4.37 -0.45 9.22
C MET A 17 5.16 -1.25 10.26
N LEU A 18 4.76 -1.19 11.53
CA LEU A 18 5.44 -1.87 12.63
C LEU A 18 5.42 -3.39 12.45
N VAL A 19 4.29 -3.95 12.01
CA VAL A 19 4.20 -5.38 11.70
C VAL A 19 5.10 -5.75 10.52
N SER A 20 5.14 -4.92 9.47
CA SER A 20 6.01 -5.16 8.30
C SER A 20 7.50 -5.09 8.68
N ILE A 21 7.88 -4.13 9.54
CA ILE A 21 9.24 -4.03 10.10
C ILE A 21 9.55 -5.26 10.95
N LEU A 22 8.64 -5.67 11.84
CA LEU A 22 8.85 -6.82 12.72
C LEU A 22 9.04 -8.11 11.91
N ILE A 23 8.14 -8.39 10.98
CA ILE A 23 8.24 -9.55 10.08
C ILE A 23 9.53 -9.45 9.25
N GLY A 24 9.80 -8.29 8.66
CA GLY A 24 11.00 -8.06 7.88
C GLY A 24 12.28 -8.29 8.70
N PHE A 25 12.29 -7.88 9.96
CA PHE A 25 13.43 -8.06 10.86
C PHE A 25 13.64 -9.54 11.22
N ILE A 26 12.56 -10.29 11.44
CA ILE A 26 12.64 -11.74 11.73
C ILE A 26 13.27 -12.50 10.54
N PHE A 27 12.86 -12.19 9.31
CA PHE A 27 13.30 -12.95 8.12
C PHE A 27 14.59 -12.41 7.48
N PHE A 28 14.79 -11.11 7.50
CA PHE A 28 15.87 -10.43 6.78
C PHE A 28 16.82 -9.66 7.70
N SER A 29 16.61 -9.69 9.02
CA SER A 29 17.44 -9.01 10.01
C SER A 29 17.56 -7.50 9.70
N THR A 30 18.72 -6.89 9.92
CA THR A 30 18.96 -5.46 9.71
C THR A 30 18.98 -5.02 8.24
N SER A 31 18.97 -5.95 7.29
CA SER A 31 19.01 -5.62 5.85
C SER A 31 17.78 -4.83 5.37
N ILE A 32 16.66 -4.93 6.09
CA ILE A 32 15.44 -4.15 5.81
C ILE A 32 15.62 -2.64 5.99
N PHE A 33 16.67 -2.20 6.68
CA PHE A 33 16.97 -0.79 6.90
C PHE A 33 17.93 -0.23 5.84
N SER A 34 18.34 -1.05 4.87
CA SER A 34 19.25 -0.64 3.79
C SER A 34 18.46 -0.37 2.50
N PRO A 35 18.27 0.89 2.08
CA PRO A 35 17.39 1.23 0.95
C PRO A 35 17.88 0.71 -0.41
N THR A 36 19.13 0.29 -0.49
CA THR A 36 19.74 -0.29 -1.70
C THR A 36 19.49 -1.79 -1.82
N GLN A 37 19.00 -2.45 -0.76
CA GLN A 37 18.72 -3.87 -0.77
C GLN A 37 17.27 -4.16 -1.15
N SER A 38 17.04 -5.28 -1.83
CA SER A 38 15.69 -5.77 -2.15
C SER A 38 14.83 -6.01 -0.92
N ASN A 39 15.45 -6.37 0.22
CA ASN A 39 14.76 -6.63 1.48
C ASN A 39 14.09 -5.37 2.07
N PHE A 40 14.63 -4.18 1.83
CA PHE A 40 13.98 -2.92 2.21
C PHE A 40 12.64 -2.74 1.50
N GLN A 41 12.54 -3.20 0.26
CA GLN A 41 11.30 -3.10 -0.51
C GLN A 41 10.17 -3.87 0.16
N PHE A 42 10.44 -4.99 0.82
CA PHE A 42 9.42 -5.73 1.56
C PHE A 42 8.70 -4.84 2.58
N VAL A 43 9.46 -4.09 3.39
CA VAL A 43 8.90 -3.19 4.40
C VAL A 43 8.17 -2.02 3.75
N ALA A 44 8.76 -1.42 2.71
CA ALA A 44 8.14 -0.32 1.98
C ALA A 44 6.80 -0.74 1.36
N TYR A 45 6.74 -1.94 0.77
CA TYR A 45 5.52 -2.51 0.19
C TYR A 45 4.49 -2.92 1.23
N GLY A 46 4.91 -3.44 2.39
CA GLY A 46 4.02 -3.72 3.51
C GLY A 46 3.35 -2.46 4.06
N PHE A 47 4.11 -1.38 4.16
CA PHE A 47 3.59 -0.06 4.50
C PHE A 47 2.63 0.50 3.44
N MET A 48 2.98 0.39 2.15
CA MET A 48 2.08 0.78 1.05
C MET A 48 0.78 -0.02 1.07
N GLY A 49 0.84 -1.31 1.42
CA GLY A 49 -0.34 -2.14 1.60
C GLY A 49 -1.21 -1.67 2.76
N ALA A 50 -0.61 -1.34 3.91
CA ALA A 50 -1.34 -0.81 5.05
C ALA A 50 -2.06 0.51 4.70
N LEU A 51 -1.39 1.40 3.96
CA LEU A 51 -2.05 2.63 3.49
C LEU A 51 -3.13 2.32 2.45
N PHE A 52 -2.89 1.41 1.51
CA PHE A 52 -3.89 1.05 0.50
C PHE A 52 -5.17 0.50 1.14
N PHE A 53 -5.03 -0.37 2.14
CA PHE A 53 -6.16 -0.85 2.95
C PHE A 53 -6.87 0.31 3.65
N SER A 54 -6.13 1.18 4.32
CA SER A 54 -6.69 2.33 5.02
C SER A 54 -7.46 3.27 4.06
N LEU A 55 -6.93 3.52 2.86
CA LEU A 55 -7.58 4.35 1.85
C LEU A 55 -8.78 3.65 1.20
N LEU A 56 -8.80 2.31 1.20
CA LEU A 56 -9.96 1.52 0.79
C LEU A 56 -11.08 1.53 1.82
N GLU A 57 -10.79 1.77 3.10
CA GLU A 57 -11.81 1.82 4.15
C GLU A 57 -12.35 3.25 4.37
N TYR A 58 -11.51 4.27 4.28
CA TYR A 58 -11.85 5.66 4.58
C TYR A 58 -11.89 6.56 3.32
N LYS A 59 -12.96 7.37 3.19
CA LYS A 59 -13.31 8.07 1.94
C LYS A 59 -12.96 9.55 1.86
N SER A 60 -12.54 10.22 2.94
CA SER A 60 -12.41 11.69 2.87
C SER A 60 -11.11 12.11 2.19
N LEU A 61 -11.18 13.09 1.29
CA LEU A 61 -10.00 13.67 0.62
C LEU A 61 -8.93 14.12 1.61
N LYS A 62 -9.35 14.67 2.77
CA LYS A 62 -8.45 15.11 3.85
C LYS A 62 -7.62 13.95 4.39
N GLU A 63 -8.22 12.79 4.60
CA GLU A 63 -7.55 11.57 5.08
C GLU A 63 -6.55 11.03 4.04
N GLN A 64 -6.92 11.08 2.75
CA GLN A 64 -6.02 10.67 1.67
C GLN A 64 -4.76 11.55 1.63
N VAL A 65 -4.94 12.87 1.73
CA VAL A 65 -3.83 13.83 1.77
C VAL A 65 -2.92 13.59 2.96
N TRP A 66 -3.46 13.30 4.15
CA TRP A 66 -2.65 12.95 5.32
C TRP A 66 -1.84 11.67 5.13
N GLY A 67 -2.43 10.63 4.52
CA GLY A 67 -1.72 9.40 4.19
C GLY A 67 -0.56 9.61 3.20
N ILE A 68 -0.78 10.46 2.19
CA ILE A 68 0.25 10.88 1.22
C ILE A 68 1.41 11.58 1.93
N ILE A 69 1.11 12.57 2.77
CA ILE A 69 2.11 13.31 3.54
C ILE A 69 2.90 12.35 4.44
N LEU A 70 2.23 11.39 5.08
CA LEU A 70 2.87 10.38 5.92
C LEU A 70 3.83 9.49 5.13
N ILE A 71 3.43 9.00 3.94
CA ILE A 71 4.33 8.23 3.07
C ILE A 71 5.54 9.07 2.71
N LEU A 72 5.31 10.29 2.23
CA LEU A 72 6.39 11.15 1.77
C LEU A 72 7.35 11.46 2.91
N PHE A 73 6.84 11.70 4.12
CA PHE A 73 7.64 11.95 5.31
C PHE A 73 8.43 10.72 5.78
N LEU A 74 7.82 9.54 5.80
CA LEU A 74 8.51 8.30 6.17
C LEU A 74 9.55 7.89 5.14
N ASN A 75 9.24 8.04 3.84
CA ASN A 75 10.26 7.90 2.80
C ASN A 75 11.37 8.93 3.01
N LEU A 76 11.05 10.19 3.28
CA LEU A 76 12.05 11.20 3.58
C LEU A 76 12.98 10.73 4.71
N ILE A 77 12.44 10.28 5.84
CA ILE A 77 13.23 9.78 6.99
C ILE A 77 14.08 8.56 6.60
N MET A 78 13.51 7.59 5.89
CA MET A 78 14.22 6.38 5.49
C MET A 78 15.31 6.63 4.44
N PHE A 79 15.16 7.67 3.61
CA PHE A 79 16.07 8.02 2.52
C PHE A 79 17.01 9.21 2.84
N THR A 80 16.79 9.93 3.94
CA THR A 80 17.63 11.08 4.38
C THR A 80 19.06 10.71 4.76
N GLY A 81 19.44 9.44 4.70
CA GLY A 81 20.80 9.01 4.98
C GLY A 81 21.86 9.46 3.96
N ARG A 82 21.56 9.51 2.64
CA ARG A 82 22.61 9.76 1.62
C ARG A 82 22.23 10.45 0.30
N SER A 83 20.97 10.51 -0.14
CA SER A 83 20.63 11.25 -1.37
C SER A 83 19.14 11.48 -1.55
N LEU A 84 18.68 12.70 -1.28
CA LEU A 84 17.41 13.21 -1.81
C LEU A 84 17.58 13.50 -3.31
N SER A 85 17.65 12.43 -4.12
CA SER A 85 17.67 12.56 -5.57
C SER A 85 16.25 12.78 -6.09
N ILE A 86 16.11 13.72 -7.05
CA ILE A 86 14.88 13.94 -7.82
C ILE A 86 14.31 12.62 -8.37
N THR A 87 15.19 11.69 -8.76
CA THR A 87 14.80 10.37 -9.25
C THR A 87 13.99 9.56 -8.25
N TYR A 88 14.32 9.61 -6.95
CA TYR A 88 13.56 8.92 -5.90
C TYR A 88 12.25 9.63 -5.59
N LEU A 89 12.21 10.97 -5.67
CA LEU A 89 10.97 11.73 -5.51
C LEU A 89 9.97 11.42 -6.64
N ILE A 90 10.43 11.37 -7.89
CA ILE A 90 9.60 10.99 -9.05
C ILE A 90 9.01 9.59 -8.83
N ARG A 91 9.87 8.63 -8.45
CA ARG A 91 9.44 7.26 -8.12
C ARG A 91 8.29 7.28 -7.10
N ASP A 92 8.47 7.98 -5.98
CA ASP A 92 7.51 8.00 -4.88
C ASP A 92 6.18 8.66 -5.26
N VAL A 93 6.22 9.75 -6.05
CA VAL A 93 5.01 10.39 -6.59
C VAL A 93 4.23 9.39 -7.45
N PHE A 94 4.90 8.63 -8.30
CA PHE A 94 4.25 7.62 -9.14
C PHE A 94 3.72 6.43 -8.32
N PHE A 95 4.40 6.01 -7.25
CA PHE A 95 3.87 5.00 -6.31
C PHE A 95 2.58 5.46 -5.63
N ILE A 96 2.57 6.70 -5.14
CA ILE A 96 1.41 7.26 -4.46
C ILE A 96 0.25 7.44 -5.46
N GLY A 97 0.56 7.94 -6.66
CA GLY A 97 -0.40 8.06 -7.75
C GLY A 97 -1.00 6.71 -8.15
N SER A 98 -0.15 5.66 -8.23
CA SER A 98 -0.58 4.30 -8.57
C SER A 98 -1.59 3.77 -7.55
N LEU A 99 -1.33 4.01 -6.27
CA LEU A 99 -2.20 3.65 -5.15
C LEU A 99 -3.55 4.39 -5.24
N ILE A 100 -3.54 5.72 -5.32
CA ILE A 100 -4.79 6.53 -5.36
C ILE A 100 -5.64 6.15 -6.57
N LEU A 101 -5.01 6.01 -7.74
CA LEU A 101 -5.71 5.62 -8.96
C LEU A 101 -6.35 4.24 -8.82
N SER A 102 -5.63 3.29 -8.22
CA SER A 102 -6.13 1.93 -8.00
C SER A 102 -7.33 1.90 -7.04
N VAL A 103 -7.26 2.67 -5.94
CA VAL A 103 -8.40 2.85 -5.02
C VAL A 103 -9.60 3.40 -5.80
N LYS A 104 -9.41 4.46 -6.58
CA LYS A 104 -10.47 5.13 -7.33
C LYS A 104 -11.14 4.19 -8.33
N LEU A 105 -10.36 3.46 -9.14
CA LEU A 105 -10.89 2.50 -10.10
C LEU A 105 -11.63 1.35 -9.40
N TYR A 106 -11.06 0.79 -8.33
CA TYR A 106 -11.72 -0.28 -7.58
C TYR A 106 -13.08 0.16 -7.02
N TYR A 107 -13.16 1.37 -6.47
CA TYR A 107 -14.41 1.94 -5.98
C TYR A 107 -15.44 2.18 -7.09
N GLN A 108 -14.99 2.67 -8.25
CA GLN A 108 -15.87 3.00 -9.36
C GLN A 108 -16.46 1.75 -10.02
N PHE A 109 -15.65 0.70 -10.22
CA PHE A 109 -16.01 -0.45 -11.04
C PHE A 109 -16.34 -1.72 -10.26
N ILE A 110 -15.76 -1.94 -9.08
CA ILE A 110 -15.90 -3.21 -8.36
C ILE A 110 -16.77 -3.06 -7.11
N LYS A 111 -16.44 -2.13 -6.21
CA LYS A 111 -17.11 -2.02 -4.90
C LYS A 111 -18.60 -1.66 -5.02
N LYS A 112 -19.00 -0.95 -6.08
CA LYS A 112 -20.40 -0.58 -6.34
C LYS A 112 -21.27 -1.74 -6.85
N ASN A 113 -20.68 -2.88 -7.22
CA ASN A 113 -21.39 -4.00 -7.84
C ASN A 113 -21.61 -5.15 -6.84
N PRO A 114 -22.77 -5.24 -6.16
CA PRO A 114 -23.03 -6.22 -5.10
C PRO A 114 -23.02 -7.68 -5.61
N GLN A 115 -23.24 -7.90 -6.91
CA GLN A 115 -23.35 -9.23 -7.52
C GLN A 115 -22.01 -9.94 -7.77
N ILE A 116 -20.88 -9.22 -7.74
CA ILE A 116 -19.56 -9.82 -7.96
C ILE A 116 -19.19 -10.68 -6.74
N LYS A 117 -18.89 -11.96 -6.98
CA LYS A 117 -18.41 -12.88 -5.94
C LYS A 117 -17.12 -12.36 -5.30
N PHE A 118 -16.95 -12.57 -4.00
CA PHE A 118 -15.85 -12.01 -3.22
C PHE A 118 -14.46 -12.30 -3.83
N TYR A 119 -14.16 -13.56 -4.17
CA TYR A 119 -12.86 -13.92 -4.75
C TYR A 119 -12.56 -13.20 -6.08
N LEU A 120 -13.59 -12.87 -6.87
CA LEU A 120 -13.43 -12.08 -8.10
C LEU A 120 -13.13 -10.61 -7.78
N ARG A 121 -13.67 -10.05 -6.70
CA ARG A 121 -13.32 -8.69 -6.26
C ARG A 121 -11.88 -8.61 -5.80
N SER A 122 -11.44 -9.59 -5.02
CA SER A 122 -10.04 -9.74 -4.58
C SER A 122 -9.09 -9.84 -5.78
N PHE A 123 -9.43 -10.68 -6.75
CA PHE A 123 -8.63 -10.84 -7.97
C PHE A 123 -8.64 -9.57 -8.84
N ALA A 124 -9.78 -8.90 -8.96
CA ALA A 124 -9.87 -7.62 -9.67
C ALA A 124 -9.02 -6.53 -9.00
N LEU A 125 -9.00 -6.46 -7.67
CA LEU A 125 -8.15 -5.52 -6.93
C LEU A 125 -6.66 -5.82 -7.19
N ALA A 126 -6.26 -7.09 -7.16
CA ALA A 126 -4.91 -7.53 -7.49
C ALA A 126 -4.49 -7.13 -8.91
N LEU A 127 -5.37 -7.34 -9.90
CA LEU A 127 -5.11 -6.96 -11.28
C LEU A 127 -5.05 -5.45 -11.47
N ILE A 128 -6.01 -4.69 -10.92
CA ILE A 128 -6.04 -3.23 -11.03
C ILE A 128 -4.77 -2.64 -10.43
N TYR A 129 -4.43 -3.03 -9.20
CA TYR A 129 -3.25 -2.49 -8.53
C TYR A 129 -1.96 -2.95 -9.21
N GLY A 130 -1.85 -4.23 -9.57
CA GLY A 130 -0.70 -4.77 -10.29
C GLY A 130 -0.44 -4.08 -11.63
N LEU A 131 -1.47 -3.92 -12.46
CA LEU A 131 -1.35 -3.27 -13.77
C LEU A 131 -0.98 -1.79 -13.65
N ILE A 132 -1.66 -1.05 -12.77
CA ILE A 132 -1.36 0.36 -12.55
C ILE A 132 0.06 0.55 -12.01
N ASN A 133 0.48 -0.27 -11.03
CA ASN A 133 1.82 -0.17 -10.47
C ASN A 133 2.90 -0.53 -11.51
N THR A 134 2.63 -1.51 -12.37
CA THR A 134 3.52 -1.85 -13.50
C THR A 134 3.63 -0.69 -14.49
N ALA A 135 2.50 -0.09 -14.89
CA ALA A 135 2.49 1.05 -15.80
C ALA A 135 3.25 2.25 -15.21
N CYS A 136 3.05 2.55 -13.93
CA CYS A 136 3.82 3.57 -13.22
C CYS A 136 5.32 3.23 -13.18
N GLY A 137 5.69 1.96 -12.97
CA GLY A 137 7.08 1.50 -13.01
C GLY A 137 7.74 1.69 -14.37
N ILE A 138 7.02 1.40 -15.45
CA ILE A 138 7.49 1.65 -16.81
C ILE A 138 7.73 3.15 -17.03
N ILE A 139 6.81 4.02 -16.57
CA ILE A 139 6.98 5.47 -16.70
C ILE A 139 8.20 5.95 -15.89
N VAL A 140 8.36 5.49 -14.65
CA VAL A 140 9.52 5.84 -13.81
C VAL A 140 10.83 5.38 -14.45
N TYR A 141 10.84 4.18 -15.04
CA TYR A 141 11.97 3.65 -15.80
C TYR A 141 12.31 4.55 -17.00
N MET A 142 11.32 4.91 -17.82
CA MET A 142 11.53 5.75 -19.00
C MET A 142 12.04 7.16 -18.63
N VAL A 143 11.46 7.77 -17.59
CA VAL A 143 11.83 9.11 -17.14
C VAL A 143 13.26 9.15 -16.60
N ASN A 144 13.69 8.10 -15.90
CA ASN A 144 14.99 8.06 -15.25
C ASN A 144 16.03 7.19 -15.99
N ALA A 145 15.73 6.70 -17.20
CA ALA A 145 16.63 5.83 -17.97
C ALA A 145 18.05 6.41 -18.13
N LYS A 146 18.15 7.74 -18.32
CA LYS A 146 19.44 8.45 -18.44
C LYS A 146 20.21 8.56 -17.13
N ALA A 147 19.54 8.44 -15.99
CA ALA A 147 20.14 8.48 -14.65
C ALA A 147 20.63 7.10 -14.18
N GLY A 148 20.49 6.04 -15.00
CA GLY A 148 20.92 4.68 -14.65
C GLY A 148 20.06 4.01 -13.58
N PHE A 149 18.88 4.57 -13.28
CA PHE A 149 17.94 4.06 -12.29
C PHE A 149 16.52 4.25 -12.80
N PRO A 150 15.55 3.40 -12.43
CA PRO A 150 15.73 2.08 -11.83
C PRO A 150 16.16 1.01 -12.87
N PRO A 151 16.74 -0.13 -12.46
CA PRO A 151 17.01 -1.25 -13.37
C PRO A 151 15.71 -1.86 -13.88
N MET A 152 15.74 -2.57 -15.02
CA MET A 152 14.54 -3.21 -15.59
C MET A 152 13.85 -4.19 -14.61
N GLU A 153 14.63 -4.84 -13.75
CA GLU A 153 14.13 -5.71 -12.67
C GLU A 153 13.14 -5.00 -11.72
N PHE A 154 13.26 -3.69 -11.57
CA PHE A 154 12.35 -2.88 -10.77
C PHE A 154 10.90 -2.95 -11.27
N ILE A 155 10.69 -3.01 -12.59
CA ILE A 155 9.34 -3.12 -13.18
C ILE A 155 8.72 -4.47 -12.80
N TYR A 156 9.51 -5.55 -12.89
CA TYR A 156 9.07 -6.89 -12.50
C TYR A 156 8.69 -6.95 -11.01
N ILE A 157 9.53 -6.36 -10.17
CA ILE A 157 9.29 -6.21 -8.73
C ILE A 157 7.99 -5.45 -8.47
N MET A 158 7.77 -4.31 -9.14
CA MET A 158 6.55 -3.51 -8.99
C MET A 158 5.30 -4.28 -9.38
N ALA A 159 5.36 -5.04 -10.47
CA ALA A 159 4.27 -5.89 -10.92
C ALA A 159 3.95 -6.97 -9.88
N ARG A 160 4.98 -7.71 -9.44
CA ARG A 160 4.87 -8.80 -8.47
C ARG A 160 4.29 -8.31 -7.15
N TYR A 161 4.86 -7.26 -6.55
CA TYR A 161 4.38 -6.74 -5.29
C TYR A 161 3.02 -6.07 -5.42
N GLY A 162 2.73 -5.39 -6.54
CA GLY A 162 1.41 -4.83 -6.80
C GLY A 162 0.32 -5.91 -6.81
N ILE A 163 0.55 -7.03 -7.49
CA ILE A 163 -0.39 -8.15 -7.51
C ILE A 163 -0.56 -8.75 -6.10
N LEU A 164 0.54 -9.01 -5.39
CA LEU A 164 0.51 -9.61 -4.05
C LEU A 164 -0.21 -8.73 -3.03
N ILE A 165 0.08 -7.42 -3.03
CA ILE A 165 -0.59 -6.46 -2.14
C ILE A 165 -2.07 -6.38 -2.46
N GLY A 166 -2.44 -6.21 -3.73
CA GLY A 166 -3.83 -6.11 -4.12
C GLY A 166 -4.63 -7.37 -3.79
N LEU A 167 -4.01 -8.55 -3.93
CA LEU A 167 -4.61 -9.83 -3.57
C LEU A 167 -4.74 -9.99 -2.05
N GLY A 168 -3.68 -9.69 -1.28
CA GLY A 168 -3.70 -9.77 0.18
C GLY A 168 -4.73 -8.84 0.80
N ILE A 169 -4.84 -7.61 0.30
CA ILE A 169 -5.83 -6.64 0.77
C ILE A 169 -7.23 -7.01 0.33
N GLY A 170 -7.39 -7.50 -0.90
CA GLY A 170 -8.66 -8.03 -1.38
C GLY A 170 -9.19 -9.10 -0.45
N LEU A 171 -8.39 -10.15 -0.23
CA LEU A 171 -8.77 -11.27 0.63
C LEU A 171 -8.99 -10.82 2.08
N GLY A 172 -8.15 -9.93 2.61
CA GLY A 172 -8.29 -9.40 3.97
C GLY A 172 -9.59 -8.60 4.16
N THR A 173 -9.93 -7.72 3.20
CA THR A 173 -11.19 -6.96 3.25
C THR A 173 -12.39 -7.89 3.14
N ASP A 174 -12.37 -8.85 2.22
CA ASP A 174 -13.46 -9.80 2.04
C ASP A 174 -13.66 -10.69 3.27
N PHE A 175 -12.56 -11.19 3.86
CA PHE A 175 -12.59 -11.95 5.11
C PHE A 175 -13.18 -11.13 6.26
N TYR A 176 -12.76 -9.88 6.41
CA TYR A 176 -13.31 -8.97 7.42
C TYR A 176 -14.82 -8.75 7.22
N PHE A 177 -15.28 -8.51 5.99
CA PHE A 177 -16.71 -8.28 5.73
C PHE A 177 -17.57 -9.52 5.99
N GLN A 178 -17.07 -10.72 5.65
CA GLN A 178 -17.79 -11.98 5.91
C GLN A 178 -17.88 -12.28 7.41
N ASN A 179 -16.80 -12.04 8.15
CA ASN A 179 -16.68 -12.43 9.55
C ASN A 179 -16.99 -11.30 10.54
N LYS A 180 -17.39 -10.11 10.07
CA LYS A 180 -17.59 -8.93 10.90
C LYS A 180 -18.47 -9.20 12.12
N LYS A 181 -19.61 -9.89 11.92
CA LYS A 181 -20.55 -10.22 13.01
C LYS A 181 -19.95 -11.17 14.05
N GLN A 182 -19.19 -12.17 13.61
CA GLN A 182 -18.51 -13.11 14.51
C GLN A 182 -17.36 -12.44 15.27
N LEU A 183 -16.56 -11.62 14.59
CA LEU A 183 -15.46 -10.86 15.20
C LEU A 183 -15.96 -9.85 16.23
N THR A 184 -17.02 -9.10 15.94
CA THR A 184 -17.61 -8.18 16.92
C THR A 184 -18.26 -8.91 18.10
N GLY A 185 -18.83 -10.10 17.87
CA GLY A 185 -19.37 -10.96 18.93
C GLY A 185 -18.29 -11.50 19.85
N TRP A 186 -17.15 -11.95 19.29
CA TRP A 186 -15.99 -12.44 20.06
C TRP A 186 -15.34 -11.34 20.90
N LEU A 187 -15.22 -10.13 20.34
CA LEU A 187 -14.58 -9.01 21.02
C LEU A 187 -15.50 -8.32 22.06
N GLY A 188 -16.76 -8.78 22.21
CA GLY A 188 -17.73 -8.16 23.11
C GLY A 188 -18.08 -6.71 22.75
N ILE A 189 -17.74 -6.27 21.53
CA ILE A 189 -17.97 -4.89 21.09
C ILE A 189 -19.42 -4.78 20.63
N LYS A 190 -20.26 -4.14 21.45
CA LYS A 190 -21.63 -3.76 21.05
C LYS A 190 -21.54 -2.77 19.89
N THR A 191 -21.84 -3.22 18.68
CA THR A 191 -22.05 -2.34 17.53
C THR A 191 -23.36 -1.58 17.74
N ALA A 192 -23.26 -0.27 17.95
CA ALA A 192 -24.39 0.66 17.97
C ALA A 192 -24.88 0.98 16.56
#